data_AF-A0A2P7YRT9-F1
#
_entry.id   AF-A0A2P7YRT9-F1
#
_cell.length_a   1.000
_cell.length_b   1.000
_cell.length_c   1.000
_cell.angle_alpha   90.00
_cell.angle_beta   90.00
_cell.angle_gamma   90.00
#
_symmetry.space_group_name_H-M   'P 1'
#
loop_
_entity.id
_entity.type
_entity.pdbx_description
1 polymer ?
#
loop_
_entity_poly.entity_id
_entity_poly.type
_entity_poly.pdbx_seq_one_letter_code
_entity_poly.pdbx_strand_id
1 'polypeptide(L)'
;MPSLLAALRLRALIKEVFAELELLKSASSGEVVAVLEEIAKTNPYYARTFLGEYVDWLEANPEEEVDESQEEGSKEKDDTVEETVSELGGLTIGNRDSDEKDGTTILEEDNDDLTKTDLKQTASTTSSPTKNTLETDPYELLCSLLSAKPLTPTTPDLLQYPIDDSTWVSIQETPRVISGQGTTGARTWNAALLLALLLNTESRFEGAFEDSTILELGAGTGLVSAALAKKWSQHNPRKIIITDGDAGVVEKLPLTVELNGVESHDIECVQYLWGETQLDEKVDVVLGADIVYDPSVLGILLDTLAGFFDAGAQYAIISRSDRNPETTRQWEKQCNERFEREVIRVEDPVKSTFNTPVLKYYWPFATGAAITYGLIWKAAGAMQDTDEFINDPRHPRFANGGKFIDLEKK
;
A
#
# COMPACT_ATOMS: atom_id res chain seq x y z
N MET A 1 -6.52 -7.15 -21.94
CA MET A 1 -6.21 -7.31 -20.52
C MET A 1 -4.72 -7.01 -20.34
N PRO A 2 -4.34 -6.14 -19.39
CA PRO A 2 -2.93 -5.97 -19.06
C PRO A 2 -2.35 -7.33 -18.65
N SER A 3 -1.13 -7.65 -19.10
CA SER A 3 -0.47 -8.89 -18.72
C SER A 3 -0.28 -8.96 -17.20
N LEU A 4 -0.18 -10.17 -16.63
CA LEU A 4 0.14 -10.37 -15.21
C LEU A 4 1.30 -9.47 -14.75
N LEU A 5 2.32 -9.38 -15.61
CA LEU A 5 3.49 -8.55 -15.38
C LEU A 5 3.17 -7.06 -15.34
N ALA A 6 2.17 -6.56 -16.07
CA ALA A 6 1.73 -5.16 -15.99
C ALA A 6 0.86 -4.93 -14.75
N ALA A 7 0.03 -5.90 -14.35
CA ALA A 7 -0.86 -5.81 -13.20
C ALA A 7 -0.14 -5.87 -11.84
N LEU A 8 0.81 -6.77 -11.67
CA LEU A 8 1.60 -6.89 -10.43
C LEU A 8 2.54 -5.70 -10.22
N ARG A 9 2.96 -5.15 -11.35
CA ARG A 9 3.63 -3.90 -11.49
C ARG A 9 2.79 -2.73 -10.90
N LEU A 10 1.45 -2.74 -11.02
CA LEU A 10 0.57 -1.64 -10.59
C LEU A 10 0.53 -1.37 -9.06
N ARG A 11 1.25 -2.12 -8.21
CA ARG A 11 1.17 -1.96 -6.74
C ARG A 11 2.48 -2.17 -6.00
N ALA A 12 3.41 -1.22 -6.13
CA ALA A 12 4.34 -0.95 -5.04
C ALA A 12 3.68 0.00 -4.01
N LEU A 13 2.64 -0.49 -3.33
CA LEU A 13 1.95 0.23 -2.26
C LEU A 13 1.76 -0.72 -1.06
N ILE A 14 2.59 -0.57 -0.03
CA ILE A 14 2.26 -1.08 1.31
C ILE A 14 1.15 -0.22 1.92
N LYS A 15 -0.05 -0.21 1.34
CA LYS A 15 -1.20 0.08 2.21
C LYS A 15 -2.38 -0.81 1.99
N GLU A 16 -2.61 -1.27 0.78
CA GLU A 16 -3.68 -2.22 0.49
C GLU A 16 -3.21 -3.08 -0.68
N VAL A 17 -2.49 -4.16 -0.36
CA VAL A 17 -2.29 -5.22 -1.35
C VAL A 17 -3.70 -5.72 -1.70
N PHE A 18 -3.98 -5.75 -3.00
CA PHE A 18 -5.19 -6.24 -3.68
C PHE A 18 -6.40 -5.30 -3.88
N ALA A 19 -6.75 -5.18 -5.16
CA ALA A 19 -8.13 -5.14 -5.59
C ALA A 19 -8.42 -6.14 -6.71
N GLU A 20 -7.44 -6.78 -7.36
CA GLU A 20 -7.73 -7.71 -8.47
C GLU A 20 -6.82 -8.95 -8.48
N LEU A 21 -7.06 -9.89 -7.57
CA LEU A 21 -6.53 -11.28 -7.68
C LEU A 21 -7.16 -12.07 -8.84
N GLU A 22 -8.24 -11.56 -9.45
CA GLU A 22 -8.82 -12.09 -10.68
C GLU A 22 -7.80 -12.18 -11.83
N LEU A 23 -6.78 -11.30 -11.83
CA LEU A 23 -5.72 -11.27 -12.86
C LEU A 23 -4.68 -12.39 -12.72
N LEU A 24 -4.64 -13.08 -11.57
CA LEU A 24 -3.75 -14.23 -11.33
C LEU A 24 -4.34 -15.55 -11.81
N LYS A 25 -5.66 -15.62 -12.11
CA LYS A 25 -6.33 -16.85 -12.53
C LYS A 25 -5.79 -17.47 -13.83
N SER A 26 -5.24 -16.64 -14.72
CA SER A 26 -4.71 -17.08 -16.02
C SER A 26 -3.19 -17.07 -16.10
N ALA A 27 -2.51 -16.75 -15.00
CA ALA A 27 -1.06 -16.66 -14.96
C ALA A 27 -0.42 -18.03 -14.81
N SER A 28 0.58 -18.33 -15.63
CA SER A 28 1.40 -19.52 -15.42
C SER A 28 2.31 -19.35 -14.20
N SER A 29 2.69 -20.46 -13.56
CA SER A 29 3.63 -20.44 -12.43
C SER A 29 4.96 -19.75 -12.78
N GLY A 30 5.42 -19.85 -14.03
CA GLY A 30 6.64 -19.16 -14.49
C GLY A 30 6.50 -17.64 -14.55
N GLU A 31 5.32 -17.11 -14.87
CA GLU A 31 5.07 -15.67 -14.86
C GLU A 31 5.00 -15.12 -13.43
N VAL A 32 4.40 -15.88 -12.50
CA VAL A 32 4.36 -15.53 -11.08
C VAL A 32 5.78 -15.47 -10.49
N VAL A 33 6.64 -16.46 -10.81
CA VAL A 33 8.04 -16.47 -10.34
C VAL A 33 8.84 -15.31 -10.92
N ALA A 34 8.73 -15.05 -12.23
CA ALA A 34 9.44 -13.92 -12.85
C ALA A 34 9.07 -12.58 -12.20
N VAL A 35 7.82 -12.42 -11.77
CA VAL A 35 7.40 -11.21 -11.07
C VAL A 35 7.94 -11.18 -9.64
N LEU A 36 7.93 -12.30 -8.94
CA LEU A 36 8.54 -12.41 -7.61
C LEU A 36 10.02 -12.02 -7.64
N GLU A 37 10.77 -12.45 -8.66
CA GLU A 37 12.18 -12.07 -8.85
C GLU A 37 12.33 -10.55 -9.00
N GLU A 38 11.51 -9.91 -9.84
CA GLU A 38 11.55 -8.46 -10.05
C GLU A 38 11.16 -7.65 -8.80
N ILE A 39 10.13 -8.08 -8.07
CA ILE A 39 9.77 -7.45 -6.80
C ILE A 39 10.89 -7.65 -5.78
N ALA A 40 11.52 -8.84 -5.74
CA ALA A 40 12.59 -9.16 -4.81
C ALA A 40 13.85 -8.31 -5.05
N LYS A 41 14.17 -7.97 -6.31
CA LYS A 41 15.24 -7.04 -6.67
C LYS A 41 15.04 -5.64 -6.06
N THR A 42 13.78 -5.21 -5.95
CA THR A 42 13.43 -3.90 -5.37
C THR A 42 13.32 -3.96 -3.86
N ASN A 43 12.51 -4.90 -3.34
CA ASN A 43 12.32 -5.10 -1.91
C ASN A 43 11.91 -6.56 -1.63
N PRO A 44 12.80 -7.40 -1.07
CA PRO A 44 12.51 -8.81 -0.82
C PRO A 44 11.36 -9.01 0.19
N TYR A 45 11.10 -8.03 1.06
CA TYR A 45 9.95 -8.10 1.97
C TYR A 45 8.61 -7.95 1.24
N TYR A 46 8.58 -7.23 0.11
CA TYR A 46 7.37 -7.11 -0.71
C TYR A 46 7.07 -8.40 -1.43
N ALA A 47 8.09 -9.02 -2.03
CA ALA A 47 7.96 -10.31 -2.68
C ALA A 47 7.49 -11.38 -1.68
N ARG A 48 8.02 -11.38 -0.44
CA ARG A 48 7.53 -12.23 0.64
C ARG A 48 6.05 -11.98 0.98
N THR A 49 5.64 -10.72 1.10
CA THR A 49 4.26 -10.36 1.48
C THR A 49 3.29 -10.79 0.39
N PHE A 50 3.60 -10.46 -0.86
CA PHE A 50 2.84 -10.90 -2.03
C PHE A 50 2.70 -12.42 -2.11
N LEU A 51 3.80 -13.16 -1.89
CA LEU A 51 3.77 -14.62 -1.89
C LEU A 51 2.84 -15.18 -0.80
N GLY A 52 2.90 -14.61 0.41
CA GLY A 52 2.04 -15.03 1.52
C GLY A 52 0.56 -14.88 1.19
N GLU A 53 0.17 -13.72 0.66
CA GLU A 53 -1.23 -13.46 0.32
C GLU A 53 -1.70 -14.24 -0.92
N TYR A 54 -0.80 -14.51 -1.87
CA TYR A 54 -1.09 -15.41 -3.00
C TYR A 54 -1.39 -16.84 -2.53
N VAL A 55 -0.63 -17.35 -1.56
CA VAL A 55 -0.88 -18.66 -0.94
C VAL A 55 -2.21 -18.66 -0.21
N ASP A 56 -2.50 -17.65 0.62
CA ASP A 56 -3.79 -17.52 1.33
C ASP A 56 -4.98 -17.54 0.35
N TRP A 57 -4.82 -16.94 -0.83
CA TRP A 57 -5.84 -16.95 -1.87
C TRP A 57 -6.02 -18.32 -2.54
N LEU A 58 -4.94 -19.03 -2.86
CA LEU A 58 -4.99 -20.39 -3.40
C LEU A 58 -5.70 -21.33 -2.42
N GLU A 59 -5.41 -21.23 -1.12
CA GLU A 59 -6.08 -22.02 -0.08
C GLU A 59 -7.58 -21.70 0.01
N ALA A 60 -7.98 -20.46 -0.22
CA ALA A 60 -9.38 -20.04 -0.22
C ALA A 60 -10.13 -20.40 -1.52
N ASN A 61 -9.43 -20.69 -2.61
CA ASN A 61 -9.98 -20.97 -3.94
C ASN A 61 -9.31 -22.21 -4.56
N PRO A 62 -9.53 -23.41 -4.00
CA PRO A 62 -9.01 -24.64 -4.58
C PRO A 62 -9.57 -24.83 -6.00
N GLU A 63 -8.71 -25.18 -6.97
CA GLU A 63 -9.17 -25.55 -8.30
C GLU A 63 -10.16 -26.73 -8.20
N GLU A 64 -11.28 -26.65 -8.93
CA GLU A 64 -12.15 -27.82 -9.10
C GLU A 64 -11.34 -28.89 -9.84
N GLU A 65 -11.14 -30.05 -9.21
CA GLU A 65 -10.51 -31.21 -9.86
C GLU A 65 -11.23 -31.48 -11.19
N VAL A 66 -10.51 -31.29 -12.30
CA VAL A 66 -10.99 -31.73 -13.60
C VAL A 66 -11.00 -33.25 -13.56
N ASP A 67 -12.19 -33.83 -13.54
CA ASP A 67 -12.43 -35.27 -13.58
C ASP A 67 -11.83 -35.85 -14.87
N GLU A 68 -10.63 -36.43 -14.78
CA GLU A 68 -9.91 -37.09 -15.89
C GLU A 68 -10.62 -38.38 -16.40
N SER A 69 -11.88 -38.62 -16.06
CA SER A 69 -12.61 -39.81 -16.50
C SER A 69 -13.25 -39.74 -17.90
N GLN A 70 -12.98 -38.71 -18.70
CA GLN A 70 -13.48 -38.62 -20.09
C GLN A 70 -12.41 -38.36 -21.17
N GLU A 71 -11.30 -39.11 -21.14
CA GLU A 71 -10.47 -39.31 -22.34
C GLU A 71 -10.04 -40.79 -22.52
N GLU A 72 -10.98 -41.73 -22.41
CA GLU A 72 -10.84 -43.03 -23.09
C GLU A 72 -11.63 -42.99 -24.41
N GLY A 73 -10.98 -42.53 -25.47
CA GLY A 73 -11.70 -42.18 -26.70
C GLY A 73 -11.00 -42.31 -28.05
N SER A 74 -9.76 -42.77 -28.18
CA SER A 74 -9.25 -43.34 -29.45
C SER A 74 -7.79 -43.79 -29.33
N LYS A 75 -7.59 -45.12 -29.22
CA LYS A 75 -6.29 -45.76 -29.47
C LYS A 75 -6.01 -45.76 -30.98
N GLU A 76 -4.97 -45.07 -31.41
CA GLU A 76 -4.16 -45.52 -32.55
C GLU A 76 -2.75 -45.83 -32.06
N LYS A 77 -2.28 -47.01 -32.46
CA LYS A 77 -1.01 -47.62 -32.11
C LYS A 77 0.13 -46.88 -32.80
N ASP A 78 1.24 -46.68 -32.09
CA ASP A 78 2.54 -46.97 -32.68
C ASP A 78 3.51 -47.48 -31.61
N ASP A 79 4.08 -48.64 -31.88
CA ASP A 79 5.07 -49.35 -31.07
C ASP A 79 6.45 -48.76 -31.36
N THR A 80 7.23 -48.34 -30.35
CA THR A 80 8.62 -48.82 -30.14
C THR A 80 9.35 -48.12 -28.97
N VAL A 81 10.26 -48.91 -28.40
CA VAL A 81 11.40 -48.59 -27.51
C VAL A 81 11.16 -48.79 -26.00
N GLU A 82 11.19 -50.07 -25.60
CA GLU A 82 11.91 -50.54 -24.39
C GLU A 82 13.35 -49.99 -24.44
N GLU A 83 13.98 -49.48 -23.38
CA GLU A 83 14.61 -50.25 -22.30
C GLU A 83 15.28 -49.16 -21.43
N THR A 84 14.99 -48.97 -20.14
CA THR A 84 15.78 -49.53 -19.03
C THR A 84 15.29 -48.92 -17.71
N VAL A 85 14.54 -49.68 -16.90
CA VAL A 85 14.37 -49.42 -15.46
C VAL A 85 14.54 -50.74 -14.73
N SER A 86 15.72 -50.91 -14.15
CA SER A 86 16.10 -51.91 -13.17
C SER A 86 17.26 -51.26 -12.40
N GLU A 87 17.28 -51.01 -11.10
CA GLU A 87 16.55 -51.54 -9.96
C GLU A 87 16.53 -50.42 -8.89
N LEU A 88 15.35 -50.09 -8.36
CA LEU A 88 15.23 -49.40 -7.07
C LEU A 88 14.95 -50.47 -6.01
N GLY A 89 16.02 -51.13 -5.55
CA GLY A 89 16.03 -51.88 -4.31
C GLY A 89 16.17 -50.92 -3.14
N GLY A 90 15.12 -50.80 -2.34
CA GLY A 90 15.02 -49.81 -1.27
C GLY A 90 15.91 -50.05 -0.06
N LEU A 91 15.88 -49.10 0.88
CA LEU A 91 15.83 -49.33 2.33
C LEU A 91 15.86 -47.98 3.08
N THR A 92 14.74 -47.72 3.75
CA THR A 92 14.57 -47.21 5.12
C THR A 92 15.60 -46.26 5.75
N ILE A 93 15.00 -45.19 6.27
CA ILE A 93 15.44 -44.22 7.28
C ILE A 93 16.15 -44.89 8.47
N GLY A 94 17.29 -44.31 8.86
CA GLY A 94 17.95 -44.56 10.13
C GLY A 94 18.60 -43.28 10.68
N ASN A 95 18.05 -42.78 11.80
CA ASN A 95 18.68 -41.79 12.68
C ASN A 95 20.05 -42.27 13.17
N ARG A 96 21.01 -41.35 13.33
CA ARG A 96 22.07 -41.40 14.36
C ARG A 96 22.74 -40.03 14.55
N ASP A 97 22.70 -39.57 15.79
CA ASP A 97 23.58 -38.54 16.37
C ASP A 97 25.02 -39.05 16.50
N SER A 98 26.01 -38.15 16.38
CA SER A 98 27.14 -38.00 17.34
C SER A 98 28.23 -37.01 16.84
N ASP A 99 28.38 -35.92 17.57
CA ASP A 99 29.60 -35.35 18.20
C ASP A 99 30.99 -35.26 17.50
N GLU A 100 31.57 -34.06 17.72
CA GLU A 100 32.96 -33.69 18.05
C GLU A 100 34.05 -33.37 16.97
N LYS A 101 34.46 -32.09 17.04
CA LYS A 101 35.83 -31.52 17.24
C LYS A 101 36.80 -31.23 16.07
N ASP A 102 37.07 -29.91 15.97
CA ASP A 102 38.36 -29.20 16.17
C ASP A 102 39.43 -29.19 15.04
N GLY A 103 40.04 -28.02 14.80
CA GLY A 103 41.29 -27.94 14.00
C GLY A 103 41.51 -26.70 13.12
N THR A 104 41.99 -25.62 13.72
CA THR A 104 42.68 -24.43 13.16
C THR A 104 43.79 -24.72 12.14
N THR A 105 43.93 -23.95 11.03
CA THR A 105 45.18 -23.25 10.66
C THR A 105 45.04 -22.26 9.48
N ILE A 106 45.80 -21.17 9.61
CA ILE A 106 46.03 -20.01 8.73
C ILE A 106 47.15 -20.32 7.72
N LEU A 107 47.09 -19.79 6.48
CA LEU A 107 48.15 -19.20 5.63
C LEU A 107 47.41 -18.42 4.49
N GLU A 108 47.47 -17.10 4.31
CA GLU A 108 48.55 -16.25 3.70
C GLU A 108 49.14 -16.91 2.43
N GLU A 109 49.34 -16.28 1.28
CA GLU A 109 49.38 -14.89 0.81
C GLU A 109 49.47 -14.94 -0.74
N ASP A 110 49.47 -13.76 -1.38
CA ASP A 110 50.06 -13.47 -2.71
C ASP A 110 49.34 -13.93 -3.99
N ASN A 111 49.38 -13.19 -5.10
CA ASN A 111 49.58 -11.79 -5.47
C ASN A 111 49.44 -11.76 -7.01
N ASP A 112 49.35 -10.56 -7.57
CA ASP A 112 49.64 -10.21 -8.97
C ASP A 112 48.62 -10.58 -10.05
N ASP A 113 48.47 -9.85 -11.16
CA ASP A 113 48.72 -8.46 -11.59
C ASP A 113 48.26 -8.46 -13.07
N LEU A 114 48.05 -7.27 -13.63
CA LEU A 114 48.16 -6.92 -15.06
C LEU A 114 47.04 -7.26 -16.07
N THR A 115 46.21 -6.24 -16.26
CA THR A 115 46.12 -5.36 -17.46
C THR A 115 45.83 -5.90 -18.88
N LYS A 116 45.11 -5.01 -19.62
CA LYS A 116 45.06 -4.78 -21.09
C LYS A 116 43.97 -5.54 -21.86
N THR A 117 42.87 -4.86 -22.22
CA THR A 117 42.64 -4.14 -23.51
C THR A 117 42.79 -5.04 -24.73
N ASP A 118 41.70 -5.30 -25.45
CA ASP A 118 41.47 -4.68 -26.76
C ASP A 118 40.17 -5.13 -27.44
N LEU A 119 39.62 -4.18 -28.21
CA LEU A 119 38.44 -4.27 -29.04
C LEU A 119 38.49 -5.41 -30.05
N LYS A 120 37.34 -6.03 -30.32
CA LYS A 120 36.97 -6.48 -31.68
C LYS A 120 35.46 -6.44 -31.90
N GLN A 121 35.07 -5.58 -32.83
CA GLN A 121 33.85 -5.65 -33.64
C GLN A 121 33.52 -7.10 -34.06
N THR A 122 32.23 -7.47 -34.09
CA THR A 122 31.53 -7.81 -35.35
C THR A 122 30.09 -8.27 -35.11
N ALA A 123 29.23 -7.82 -36.03
CA ALA A 123 28.06 -8.51 -36.59
C ALA A 123 26.80 -8.71 -35.71
N SER A 124 25.82 -7.87 -36.04
CA SER A 124 24.39 -8.11 -35.97
C SER A 124 24.01 -9.57 -36.29
N THR A 125 23.34 -10.23 -35.37
CA THR A 125 22.43 -11.33 -35.67
C THR A 125 21.13 -11.07 -34.93
N THR A 126 20.08 -10.79 -35.70
CA THR A 126 18.68 -10.77 -35.30
C THR A 126 18.35 -11.98 -34.41
N SER A 127 18.06 -11.75 -33.13
CA SER A 127 17.55 -12.77 -32.22
C SER A 127 16.03 -12.70 -32.14
N SER A 128 15.42 -13.82 -32.48
CA SER A 128 14.02 -14.20 -32.25
C SER A 128 13.67 -14.15 -30.75
N PRO A 129 12.38 -14.17 -30.35
CA PRO A 129 11.97 -13.91 -28.97
C PRO A 129 12.51 -15.01 -28.04
N THR A 130 13.30 -14.59 -27.06
CA THR A 130 13.90 -15.44 -26.04
C THR A 130 12.82 -16.06 -25.14
N LYS A 131 12.85 -17.39 -24.99
CA LYS A 131 12.20 -18.09 -23.88
C LYS A 131 12.73 -17.50 -22.57
N ASN A 132 11.85 -17.09 -21.66
CA ASN A 132 12.19 -16.68 -20.29
C ASN A 132 12.90 -17.86 -19.58
N THR A 133 14.22 -17.82 -19.53
CA THR A 133 15.01 -18.61 -18.58
C THR A 133 14.97 -17.87 -17.24
N LEU A 134 14.42 -18.51 -16.21
CA LEU A 134 14.45 -18.01 -14.83
C LEU A 134 15.90 -17.71 -14.43
N GLU A 135 16.16 -16.52 -13.87
CA GLU A 135 17.52 -16.10 -13.48
C GLU A 135 18.01 -16.82 -12.22
N THR A 136 17.08 -17.19 -11.33
CA THR A 136 17.38 -17.80 -10.02
C THR A 136 16.62 -19.12 -9.85
N ASP A 137 17.21 -20.08 -9.13
CA ASP A 137 16.48 -21.28 -8.72
C ASP A 137 15.28 -20.90 -7.81
N PRO A 138 14.05 -21.38 -8.09
CA PRO A 138 12.86 -20.99 -7.33
C PRO A 138 12.94 -21.32 -5.83
N TYR A 139 13.65 -22.38 -5.44
CA TYR A 139 13.82 -22.76 -4.04
C TYR A 139 14.81 -21.82 -3.33
N GLU A 140 15.88 -21.41 -4.00
CA GLU A 140 16.79 -20.38 -3.48
C GLU A 140 16.09 -19.03 -3.30
N LEU A 141 15.29 -18.61 -4.29
CA LEU A 141 14.47 -17.40 -4.18
C LEU A 141 13.53 -17.50 -2.97
N LEU A 142 12.80 -18.61 -2.83
CA LEU A 142 11.89 -18.83 -1.69
C LEU A 142 12.61 -18.74 -0.34
N CYS A 143 13.78 -19.38 -0.20
CA CYS A 143 14.58 -19.34 1.02
C CYS A 143 15.03 -17.92 1.37
N SER A 144 15.42 -17.14 0.36
CA SER A 144 15.80 -15.72 0.56
C SER A 144 14.61 -14.88 1.04
N LEU A 145 13.42 -15.10 0.48
CA LEU A 145 12.20 -14.36 0.81
C LEU A 145 11.69 -14.65 2.22
N LEU A 146 11.77 -15.90 2.69
CA LEU A 146 11.32 -16.28 4.05
C LEU A 146 12.05 -15.49 5.15
N SER A 147 13.31 -15.13 4.90
CA SER A 147 14.15 -14.36 5.84
C SER A 147 13.96 -12.84 5.71
N ALA A 148 13.24 -12.36 4.69
CA ALA A 148 13.08 -10.94 4.42
C ALA A 148 12.29 -10.24 5.52
N LYS A 149 12.80 -9.09 5.97
CA LYS A 149 12.23 -8.24 7.02
C LYS A 149 11.82 -6.89 6.44
N PRO A 150 10.78 -6.23 7.01
CA PRO A 150 10.42 -4.89 6.57
C PRO A 150 11.59 -3.93 6.76
N LEU A 151 11.73 -2.97 5.85
CA LEU A 151 12.64 -1.84 6.04
C LEU A 151 12.34 -1.13 7.36
N THR A 152 13.38 -0.57 7.98
CA THR A 152 13.19 0.21 9.20
C THR A 152 12.32 1.44 8.90
N PRO A 153 11.53 1.95 9.85
CA PRO A 153 10.58 3.03 9.57
C PRO A 153 11.20 4.26 8.93
N THR A 154 12.48 4.54 9.19
CA THR A 154 13.22 5.71 8.71
C THR A 154 14.00 5.46 7.41
N THR A 155 14.09 4.22 6.95
CA THR A 155 14.76 3.90 5.70
C THR A 155 13.89 4.37 4.54
N PRO A 156 14.40 5.22 3.62
CA PRO A 156 13.68 5.58 2.41
C PRO A 156 13.38 4.34 1.58
N ASP A 157 12.17 4.28 1.05
CA ASP A 157 11.70 3.24 0.14
C ASP A 157 11.45 3.85 -1.24
N LEU A 158 11.67 3.08 -2.29
CA LEU A 158 11.41 3.51 -3.67
C LEU A 158 10.12 2.86 -4.13
N LEU A 159 9.05 3.65 -4.19
CA LEU A 159 7.73 3.21 -4.58
C LEU A 159 7.42 3.65 -6.01
N GLN A 160 6.58 2.88 -6.70
CA GLN A 160 6.11 3.19 -8.04
C GLN A 160 4.59 3.24 -8.05
N TYR A 161 4.07 4.34 -8.59
CA TYR A 161 2.65 4.62 -8.65
C TYR A 161 2.18 4.70 -10.10
N PRO A 162 1.12 3.96 -10.48
CA PRO A 162 0.60 4.06 -11.82
C PRO A 162 -0.15 5.36 -12.05
N ILE A 163 0.07 5.97 -13.21
CA ILE A 163 -0.62 7.18 -13.65
C ILE A 163 -1.46 6.95 -14.93
N ASP A 164 -1.28 5.80 -15.57
CA ASP A 164 -2.14 5.19 -16.58
C ASP A 164 -1.83 3.68 -16.69
N ASP A 165 -2.36 3.01 -17.72
CA ASP A 165 -2.19 1.57 -17.98
C ASP A 165 -0.73 1.12 -18.25
N SER A 166 0.17 2.06 -18.52
CA SER A 166 1.52 1.80 -19.06
C SER A 166 2.65 2.63 -18.44
N THR A 167 2.31 3.70 -17.72
CA THR A 167 3.25 4.72 -17.25
C THR A 167 3.15 4.92 -15.76
N TRP A 168 4.29 5.01 -15.10
CA TRP A 168 4.39 5.08 -13.65
C TRP A 168 5.33 6.16 -13.17
N VAL A 169 5.11 6.62 -11.95
CA VAL A 169 5.96 7.59 -11.28
C VAL A 169 6.70 6.92 -10.12
N SER A 170 8.03 7.01 -10.12
CA SER A 170 8.89 6.53 -9.05
C SER A 170 9.02 7.63 -7.98
N ILE A 171 8.75 7.31 -6.72
CA ILE A 171 8.83 8.22 -5.58
C ILE A 171 9.72 7.58 -4.51
N GLN A 172 10.71 8.33 -4.03
CA GLN A 172 11.41 7.95 -2.81
C GLN A 172 10.68 8.56 -1.60
N GLU A 173 10.13 7.71 -0.73
CA GLU A 173 9.38 8.16 0.44
C GLU A 173 9.69 7.35 1.70
N THR A 174 9.22 7.80 2.84
CA THR A 174 9.39 7.13 4.13
C THR A 174 8.02 6.81 4.72
N PRO A 175 7.27 5.86 4.12
CA PRO A 175 5.82 5.72 4.30
C PRO A 175 5.38 5.40 5.72
N ARG A 176 6.32 4.91 6.54
CA ARG A 176 6.13 4.51 7.95
C ARG A 176 6.36 5.67 8.92
N VAL A 177 6.87 6.82 8.46
CA VAL A 177 6.99 8.05 9.24
C VAL A 177 5.81 8.95 8.89
N ILE A 178 4.81 9.02 9.78
CA ILE A 178 3.61 9.84 9.56
C ILE A 178 3.84 11.31 10.00
N SER A 179 4.58 11.52 11.09
CA SER A 179 4.86 12.87 11.65
C SER A 179 6.17 12.95 12.45
N GLY A 180 7.07 11.97 12.29
CA GLY A 180 8.28 11.85 13.13
C GLY A 180 9.29 12.99 12.98
N GLN A 181 9.12 13.84 11.97
CA GLN A 181 9.96 15.03 11.70
C GLN A 181 9.13 16.33 11.65
N GLY A 182 7.90 16.34 12.17
CA GLY A 182 7.02 17.52 12.13
C GLY A 182 6.32 17.78 10.79
N THR A 183 6.50 16.91 9.79
CA THR A 183 5.88 17.01 8.47
C THR A 183 5.13 15.72 8.10
N THR A 184 4.05 15.85 7.34
CA THR A 184 3.30 14.76 6.69
C THR A 184 3.66 14.56 5.22
N GLY A 185 4.60 15.36 4.69
CA GLY A 185 5.01 15.35 3.28
C GLY A 185 5.97 14.22 2.89
N ALA A 186 6.40 13.40 3.85
CA ALA A 186 7.32 12.28 3.60
C ALA A 186 6.63 11.02 3.04
N ARG A 187 5.35 11.12 2.64
CA ARG A 187 4.50 10.02 2.19
C ARG A 187 3.50 10.51 1.15
N THR A 188 3.24 9.68 0.14
CA THR A 188 2.14 9.88 -0.82
C THR A 188 0.78 9.48 -0.22
N TRP A 189 -0.21 10.35 -0.39
CA TRP A 189 -1.58 10.16 0.11
C TRP A 189 -2.56 9.73 -0.99
N ASN A 190 -3.64 9.04 -0.62
CA ASN A 190 -4.61 8.48 -1.58
C ASN A 190 -5.21 9.54 -2.53
N ALA A 191 -5.46 10.75 -2.05
CA ALA A 191 -5.97 11.83 -2.90
C ALA A 191 -4.97 12.22 -4.00
N ALA A 192 -3.66 12.17 -3.73
CA ALA A 192 -2.62 12.42 -4.72
C ALA A 192 -2.56 11.31 -5.78
N LEU A 193 -2.75 10.05 -5.38
CA LEU A 193 -2.86 8.92 -6.32
C LEU A 193 -4.04 9.12 -7.27
N LEU A 194 -5.20 9.44 -6.71
CA LEU A 194 -6.41 9.68 -7.47
C LEU A 194 -6.22 10.85 -8.44
N LEU A 195 -5.70 11.98 -7.95
CA LEU A 195 -5.50 13.16 -8.80
C LEU A 195 -4.51 12.86 -9.93
N ALA A 196 -3.35 12.28 -9.62
CA ALA A 196 -2.36 11.91 -10.61
C ALA A 196 -2.93 10.99 -11.70
N LEU A 197 -3.74 10.00 -11.33
CA LEU A 197 -4.40 9.10 -12.29
C LEU A 197 -5.42 9.85 -13.15
N LEU A 198 -6.34 10.61 -12.53
CA LEU A 198 -7.42 11.29 -13.24
C LEU A 198 -6.88 12.31 -14.25
N LEU A 199 -5.87 13.11 -13.86
CA LEU A 199 -5.27 14.12 -14.75
C LEU A 199 -4.67 13.51 -16.02
N ASN A 200 -4.25 12.24 -15.98
CA ASN A 200 -3.60 11.56 -17.10
C ASN A 200 -4.55 10.68 -17.93
N THR A 201 -5.72 10.34 -17.41
CA THR A 201 -6.62 9.33 -18.02
C THR A 201 -8.00 9.87 -18.39
N GLU A 202 -8.49 10.91 -17.72
CA GLU A 202 -9.82 11.45 -18.00
C GLU A 202 -9.79 12.46 -19.15
N SER A 203 -10.65 12.25 -20.14
CA SER A 203 -10.70 13.07 -21.37
C SER A 203 -10.97 14.55 -21.11
N ARG A 204 -11.60 14.89 -19.98
CA ARG A 204 -11.85 16.28 -19.58
C ARG A 204 -10.58 17.11 -19.33
N PHE A 205 -9.45 16.45 -19.10
CA PHE A 205 -8.15 17.11 -18.88
C PHE A 205 -7.27 17.11 -20.14
N GLU A 206 -7.72 16.50 -21.24
CA GLU A 206 -7.01 16.59 -22.52
C GLU A 206 -6.89 18.06 -22.97
N GLY A 207 -5.66 18.53 -23.17
CA GLY A 207 -5.37 19.91 -23.56
C GLY A 207 -5.64 20.96 -22.48
N ALA A 208 -6.11 20.59 -21.29
CA ALA A 208 -6.42 21.55 -20.23
C ALA A 208 -5.17 22.33 -19.76
N PHE A 209 -4.01 21.70 -19.87
CA PHE A 209 -2.73 22.21 -19.38
C PHE A 209 -1.84 22.83 -20.47
N GLU A 210 -2.31 22.89 -21.71
CA GLU A 210 -1.49 23.34 -22.84
C GLU A 210 -1.03 24.80 -22.69
N ASP A 211 0.28 25.02 -22.86
CA ASP A 211 0.96 26.33 -22.76
C ASP A 211 0.68 27.10 -21.44
N SER A 212 0.37 26.36 -20.36
CA SER A 212 0.00 26.90 -19.06
C SER A 212 1.14 26.83 -18.03
N THR A 213 1.18 27.79 -17.10
CA THR A 213 1.98 27.68 -15.87
C THR A 213 1.15 27.01 -14.79
N ILE A 214 1.60 25.85 -14.33
CA ILE A 214 0.91 25.03 -13.32
C ILE A 214 1.65 25.17 -11.99
N LEU A 215 0.90 25.34 -10.90
CA LEU A 215 1.44 25.30 -9.55
C LEU A 215 0.76 24.21 -8.72
N GLU A 216 1.54 23.39 -8.03
CA GLU A 216 1.02 22.45 -7.03
C GLU A 216 1.26 22.98 -5.60
N LEU A 217 0.18 23.16 -4.84
CA LEU A 217 0.22 23.53 -3.42
C LEU A 217 0.33 22.28 -2.54
N GLY A 218 1.28 22.29 -1.60
CA GLY A 218 1.44 21.22 -0.62
C GLY A 218 1.74 19.87 -1.29
N ALA A 219 2.72 19.87 -2.18
CA ALA A 219 3.02 18.76 -3.06
C ALA A 219 3.49 17.49 -2.32
N GLY A 220 4.02 17.62 -1.10
CA GLY A 220 4.54 16.48 -0.34
C GLY A 220 5.63 15.75 -1.12
N THR A 221 5.33 14.55 -1.60
CA THR A 221 6.26 13.74 -2.40
C THR A 221 6.46 14.24 -3.84
N GLY A 222 5.58 15.12 -4.32
CA GLY A 222 5.61 15.66 -5.68
C GLY A 222 4.98 14.74 -6.73
N LEU A 223 4.19 13.73 -6.32
CA LEU A 223 3.61 12.74 -7.22
C LEU A 223 2.81 13.38 -8.37
N VAL A 224 1.91 14.32 -8.06
CA VAL A 224 0.97 14.86 -9.07
C VAL A 224 1.73 15.65 -10.13
N SER A 225 2.61 16.56 -9.71
CA SER A 225 3.49 17.29 -10.64
C SER A 225 4.39 16.35 -11.44
N ALA A 226 5.01 15.35 -10.80
CA ALA A 226 5.85 14.38 -11.51
C ALA A 226 5.06 13.55 -12.53
N ALA A 227 3.79 13.24 -12.26
CA ALA A 227 2.91 12.55 -13.19
C ALA A 227 2.65 13.38 -14.46
N LEU A 228 2.29 14.66 -14.29
CA LEU A 228 2.12 15.58 -15.42
C LEU A 228 3.43 15.74 -16.20
N ALA A 229 4.53 15.93 -15.49
CA ALA A 229 5.83 16.18 -16.10
C ALA A 229 6.35 14.95 -16.86
N LYS A 230 6.08 13.74 -16.39
CA LYS A 230 6.39 12.49 -17.10
C LYS A 230 5.60 12.32 -18.40
N LYS A 231 4.46 12.99 -18.51
CA LYS A 231 3.59 13.05 -19.68
C LYS A 231 3.65 14.42 -20.35
N TRP A 232 4.82 15.07 -20.34
CA TRP A 232 5.00 16.42 -20.88
C TRP A 232 4.45 16.59 -22.30
N SER A 233 4.68 15.64 -23.21
CA SER A 233 4.19 15.75 -24.59
C SER A 233 2.66 15.68 -24.71
N GLN A 234 1.97 15.06 -23.74
CA GLN A 234 0.51 14.98 -23.70
C GLN A 234 -0.11 16.25 -23.11
N HIS A 235 0.47 16.76 -22.01
CA HIS A 235 -0.07 17.92 -21.29
C HIS A 235 0.45 19.25 -21.83
N ASN A 236 1.64 19.26 -22.42
CA ASN A 236 2.37 20.39 -22.99
C ASN A 236 2.32 21.68 -22.13
N PRO A 237 2.64 21.63 -20.83
CA PRO A 237 2.66 22.83 -20.00
C PRO A 237 3.82 23.74 -20.40
N ARG A 238 3.71 25.03 -20.05
CA ARG A 238 4.81 25.99 -20.16
C ARG A 238 5.82 25.80 -19.02
N LYS A 239 5.32 25.61 -17.80
CA LYS A 239 6.13 25.50 -16.58
C LYS A 239 5.34 24.78 -15.49
N ILE A 240 6.02 23.98 -14.67
CA ILE A 240 5.45 23.35 -13.47
C ILE A 240 6.20 23.86 -12.24
N ILE A 241 5.47 24.42 -11.29
CA ILE A 241 5.98 24.93 -10.01
C ILE A 241 5.49 24.01 -8.89
N ILE A 242 6.39 23.23 -8.33
CA ILE A 242 6.09 22.27 -7.26
C ILE A 242 6.40 22.94 -5.92
N THR A 243 5.39 23.08 -5.06
CA THR A 243 5.54 23.82 -3.81
C THR A 243 5.13 23.05 -2.57
N ASP A 244 5.85 23.28 -1.48
CA ASP A 244 5.46 22.83 -0.14
C ASP A 244 5.86 23.90 0.89
N GLY A 245 5.18 23.90 2.05
CA GLY A 245 5.50 24.81 3.14
C GLY A 245 6.74 24.38 3.93
N ASP A 246 7.07 23.08 3.93
CA ASP A 246 8.22 22.54 4.64
C ASP A 246 9.46 22.50 3.73
N ALA A 247 10.52 23.22 4.12
CA ALA A 247 11.76 23.29 3.35
C ALA A 247 12.42 21.91 3.15
N GLY A 248 12.37 21.03 4.15
CA GLY A 248 12.94 19.69 4.06
C GLY A 248 12.13 18.73 3.18
N VAL A 249 10.86 19.03 2.92
CA VAL A 249 10.06 18.39 1.87
C VAL A 249 10.50 18.91 0.50
N VAL A 250 10.60 20.24 0.33
CA VAL A 250 11.01 20.87 -0.94
C VAL A 250 12.38 20.40 -1.40
N GLU A 251 13.34 20.26 -0.47
CA GLU A 251 14.69 19.74 -0.76
C GLU A 251 14.69 18.34 -1.43
N LYS A 252 13.62 17.55 -1.28
CA LYS A 252 13.49 16.21 -1.86
C LYS A 252 12.81 16.19 -3.22
N LEU A 253 12.07 17.24 -3.58
CA LEU A 253 11.31 17.30 -4.84
C LEU A 253 12.21 17.19 -6.09
N PRO A 254 13.43 17.78 -6.15
CA PRO A 254 14.31 17.58 -7.30
C PRO A 254 14.67 16.12 -7.55
N LEU A 255 14.86 15.32 -6.49
CA LEU A 255 15.09 13.88 -6.61
C LEU A 255 13.88 13.17 -7.21
N THR A 256 12.66 13.55 -6.82
CA THR A 256 11.43 13.02 -7.44
C THR A 256 11.40 13.28 -8.95
N VAL A 257 11.78 14.48 -9.40
CA VAL A 257 11.84 14.81 -10.83
C VAL A 257 12.91 13.96 -11.55
N GLU A 258 14.11 13.86 -10.96
CA GLU A 258 15.23 13.08 -11.49
C GLU A 258 14.88 11.59 -11.65
N LEU A 259 14.29 10.97 -10.61
CA LEU A 259 13.90 9.56 -10.61
C LEU A 259 12.91 9.19 -11.72
N ASN A 260 12.24 10.20 -12.30
CA ASN A 260 11.24 10.02 -13.34
C ASN A 260 11.75 10.37 -14.74
N GLY A 261 13.03 10.72 -14.88
CA GLY A 261 13.65 11.02 -16.16
C GLY A 261 13.04 12.23 -16.85
N VAL A 262 12.50 13.17 -16.08
CA VAL A 262 11.87 14.38 -16.61
C VAL A 262 12.92 15.49 -16.67
N GLU A 263 12.96 16.23 -17.78
CA GLU A 263 13.84 17.38 -17.91
C GLU A 263 13.40 18.50 -16.95
N SER A 264 14.35 19.05 -16.20
CA SER A 264 14.07 19.98 -15.11
C SER A 264 14.01 21.45 -15.52
N HIS A 265 14.26 21.81 -16.79
CA HIS A 265 14.45 23.20 -17.18
C HIS A 265 13.18 24.07 -17.02
N ASP A 266 12.00 23.47 -17.17
CA ASP A 266 10.70 24.12 -16.97
C ASP A 266 9.99 23.61 -15.70
N ILE A 267 10.74 23.04 -14.76
CA ILE A 267 10.24 22.57 -13.47
C ILE A 267 10.97 23.28 -12.33
N GLU A 268 10.21 23.98 -11.50
CA GLU A 268 10.74 24.70 -10.35
C GLU A 268 10.22 24.07 -9.06
N CYS A 269 11.12 23.81 -8.10
CA CYS A 269 10.76 23.35 -6.76
C CYS A 269 11.04 24.49 -5.78
N VAL A 270 10.02 25.01 -5.11
CA VAL A 270 10.16 26.20 -4.26
C VAL A 270 9.34 26.07 -2.98
N GLN A 271 9.88 26.61 -1.88
CA GLN A 271 9.14 26.71 -0.63
C GLN A 271 8.06 27.78 -0.74
N TYR A 272 6.83 27.40 -0.39
CA TYR A 272 5.68 28.30 -0.44
C TYR A 272 4.81 28.13 0.80
N LEU A 273 4.87 29.11 1.69
CA LEU A 273 4.03 29.19 2.88
C LEU A 273 2.73 29.92 2.51
N TRP A 274 1.59 29.22 2.63
CA TRP A 274 0.28 29.78 2.31
C TRP A 274 0.02 31.06 3.09
N GLY A 275 -0.48 32.09 2.41
CA GLY A 275 -0.76 33.41 2.98
C GLY A 275 0.47 34.26 3.34
N GLU A 276 1.69 33.73 3.24
CA GLU A 276 2.92 34.45 3.59
C GLU A 276 3.83 34.69 2.38
N THR A 277 4.02 33.67 1.54
CA THR A 277 4.92 33.73 0.38
C THR A 277 4.21 34.37 -0.83
N GLN A 278 4.92 35.22 -1.55
CA GLN A 278 4.48 35.77 -2.84
C GLN A 278 5.24 35.10 -3.97
N LEU A 279 4.56 34.82 -5.07
CA LEU A 279 5.15 34.32 -6.30
C LEU A 279 5.12 35.43 -7.35
N ASP A 280 6.25 35.67 -7.99
CA ASP A 280 6.36 36.67 -9.06
C ASP A 280 5.83 36.12 -10.41
N GLU A 281 5.72 34.80 -10.53
CA GLU A 281 5.26 34.12 -11.74
C GLU A 281 3.73 34.14 -11.84
N LYS A 282 3.20 34.39 -13.03
CA LYS A 282 1.77 34.21 -13.31
C LYS A 282 1.44 32.72 -13.38
N VAL A 283 0.55 32.28 -12.49
CA VAL A 283 0.03 30.91 -12.47
C VAL A 283 -1.31 30.86 -13.19
N ASP A 284 -1.47 29.92 -14.12
CA ASP A 284 -2.72 29.71 -14.85
C ASP A 284 -3.56 28.60 -14.23
N VAL A 285 -2.93 27.59 -13.61
CA VAL A 285 -3.60 26.43 -13.01
C VAL A 285 -3.04 26.11 -11.64
N VAL A 286 -3.90 25.92 -10.65
CA VAL A 286 -3.50 25.50 -9.29
C VAL A 286 -3.95 24.05 -9.03
N LEU A 287 -3.03 23.22 -8.56
CA LEU A 287 -3.29 21.83 -8.15
C LEU A 287 -3.08 21.70 -6.65
N GLY A 288 -3.76 20.73 -6.04
CA GLY A 288 -3.53 20.38 -4.64
C GLY A 288 -4.13 19.02 -4.29
N ALA A 289 -3.38 18.22 -3.54
CA ALA A 289 -3.81 16.88 -3.15
C ALA A 289 -3.69 16.64 -1.65
N ASP A 290 -4.81 16.23 -1.03
CA ASP A 290 -4.93 15.99 0.42
C ASP A 290 -4.51 17.18 1.31
N ILE A 291 -4.58 18.40 0.78
CA ILE A 291 -4.24 19.65 1.50
C ILE A 291 -5.39 20.21 2.38
N VAL A 292 -6.55 19.56 2.36
CA VAL A 292 -7.74 19.91 3.14
C VAL A 292 -7.87 18.94 4.32
N TYR A 293 -7.07 19.15 5.37
CA TYR A 293 -6.99 18.22 6.50
C TYR A 293 -7.22 18.86 7.89
N ASP A 294 -6.79 20.11 8.09
CA ASP A 294 -6.91 20.81 9.38
C ASP A 294 -7.84 22.04 9.25
N PRO A 295 -8.91 22.15 10.07
CA PRO A 295 -9.78 23.33 10.10
C PRO A 295 -9.05 24.66 10.28
N SER A 296 -7.92 24.68 11.00
CA SER A 296 -7.17 25.91 11.30
C SER A 296 -6.48 26.52 10.08
N VAL A 297 -6.13 25.71 9.07
CA VAL A 297 -5.45 26.18 7.86
C VAL A 297 -6.42 26.46 6.71
N LEU A 298 -7.69 26.08 6.82
CA LEU A 298 -8.67 26.24 5.73
C LEU A 298 -8.82 27.70 5.28
N GLY A 299 -8.90 28.65 6.23
CA GLY A 299 -9.04 30.07 5.91
C GLY A 299 -7.88 30.57 5.06
N ILE A 300 -6.65 30.26 5.49
CA ILE A 300 -5.42 30.66 4.81
C ILE A 300 -5.32 30.00 3.43
N LEU A 301 -5.70 28.73 3.29
CA LEU A 301 -5.73 28.03 2.01
C LEU A 301 -6.74 28.67 1.04
N LEU A 302 -7.94 29.01 1.52
CA LEU A 302 -8.97 29.67 0.71
C LEU A 302 -8.54 31.07 0.29
N ASP A 303 -7.89 31.84 1.17
CA ASP A 303 -7.33 33.16 0.85
C ASP A 303 -6.20 33.03 -0.18
N THR A 304 -5.37 31.99 -0.06
CA THR A 304 -4.30 31.67 -1.03
C THR A 304 -4.88 31.36 -2.41
N LEU A 305 -5.90 30.50 -2.49
CA LEU A 305 -6.60 30.20 -3.74
C LEU A 305 -7.23 31.45 -4.35
N ALA A 306 -7.90 32.27 -3.53
CA ALA A 306 -8.47 33.54 -3.99
C ALA A 306 -7.39 34.47 -4.56
N GLY A 307 -6.23 34.56 -3.92
CA GLY A 307 -5.10 35.32 -4.43
C GLY A 307 -4.61 34.86 -5.82
N PHE A 308 -4.56 33.55 -6.07
CA PHE A 308 -4.23 33.04 -7.40
C PHE A 308 -5.31 33.37 -8.43
N PHE A 309 -6.59 33.27 -8.09
CA PHE A 309 -7.69 33.67 -8.99
C PHE A 309 -7.67 35.18 -9.28
N ASP A 310 -7.43 36.02 -8.27
CA ASP A 310 -7.29 37.47 -8.43
C ASP A 310 -6.08 37.83 -9.32
N ALA A 311 -5.03 37.01 -9.30
CA ALA A 311 -3.85 37.13 -10.18
C ALA A 311 -4.06 36.56 -11.59
N GLY A 312 -5.23 35.95 -11.87
CA GLY A 312 -5.62 35.48 -13.20
C GLY A 312 -5.46 33.98 -13.44
N ALA A 313 -5.35 33.17 -12.39
CA ALA A 313 -5.50 31.71 -12.52
C ALA A 313 -6.89 31.37 -13.06
N GLN A 314 -6.96 30.40 -13.97
CA GLN A 314 -8.19 30.04 -14.68
C GLN A 314 -9.05 29.07 -13.87
N TYR A 315 -8.41 28.08 -13.24
CA TYR A 315 -9.09 27.08 -12.43
C TYR A 315 -8.12 26.44 -11.42
N ALA A 316 -8.70 25.82 -10.39
CA ALA A 316 -7.98 25.03 -9.41
C ALA A 316 -8.57 23.62 -9.31
N ILE A 317 -7.71 22.59 -9.25
CA ILE A 317 -8.12 21.19 -9.12
C ILE A 317 -7.61 20.65 -7.79
N ILE A 318 -8.53 20.48 -6.84
CA ILE A 318 -8.22 20.02 -5.49
C ILE A 318 -8.83 18.64 -5.27
N SER A 319 -7.97 17.67 -4.95
CA SER A 319 -8.40 16.35 -4.49
C SER A 319 -8.26 16.24 -2.97
N ARG A 320 -9.20 15.55 -2.32
CA ARG A 320 -9.20 15.38 -0.86
C ARG A 320 -9.83 14.06 -0.48
N SER A 321 -9.34 13.47 0.61
CA SER A 321 -9.97 12.31 1.24
C SER A 321 -11.07 12.77 2.22
N ASP A 322 -12.24 12.13 2.22
CA ASP A 322 -13.30 12.37 3.22
C ASP A 322 -12.92 11.72 4.57
N ARG A 323 -12.01 12.36 5.33
CA ARG A 323 -11.51 11.85 6.64
C ARG A 323 -12.30 12.38 7.83
N ASN A 324 -12.63 13.66 7.81
CA ASN A 324 -13.35 14.34 8.88
C ASN A 324 -14.57 15.05 8.29
N PRO A 325 -15.80 14.57 8.58
CA PRO A 325 -17.02 15.17 8.03
C PRO A 325 -17.20 16.66 8.35
N GLU A 326 -16.71 17.13 9.51
CA GLU A 326 -16.83 18.54 9.89
C GLU A 326 -15.86 19.42 9.10
N THR A 327 -14.60 19.00 8.95
CA THR A 327 -13.62 19.70 8.08
C THR A 327 -14.15 19.77 6.64
N THR A 328 -14.67 18.64 6.12
CA THR A 328 -15.31 18.58 4.80
C THR A 328 -16.45 19.60 4.69
N ARG A 329 -17.35 19.63 5.66
CA ARG A 329 -18.51 20.54 5.64
C ARG A 329 -18.07 22.00 5.67
N GLN A 330 -17.09 22.34 6.50
CA GLN A 330 -16.55 23.71 6.60
C GLN A 330 -15.86 24.14 5.31
N TRP A 331 -15.06 23.27 4.71
CA TRP A 331 -14.44 23.47 3.41
C TRP A 331 -15.51 23.73 2.33
N GLU A 332 -16.46 22.82 2.17
CA GLU A 332 -17.50 22.93 1.14
C GLU A 332 -18.35 24.17 1.30
N LYS A 333 -18.71 24.54 2.54
CA LYS A 333 -19.45 25.77 2.82
C LYS A 333 -18.67 27.00 2.37
N GLN A 334 -17.41 27.12 2.78
CA GLN A 334 -16.60 28.30 2.46
C GLN A 334 -16.23 28.38 0.99
N CYS A 335 -16.00 27.25 0.31
CA CYS A 335 -15.81 27.24 -1.13
C CYS A 335 -17.07 27.73 -1.88
N ASN A 336 -18.27 27.29 -1.48
CA ASN A 336 -19.53 27.76 -2.09
C ASN A 336 -19.74 29.28 -1.95
N GLU A 337 -19.19 29.88 -0.91
CA GLU A 337 -19.31 31.32 -0.67
C GLU A 337 -18.32 32.15 -1.51
N ARG A 338 -17.24 31.53 -2.02
CA ARG A 338 -16.09 32.23 -2.62
C ARG A 338 -15.81 31.87 -4.08
N PHE A 339 -16.17 30.66 -4.51
CA PHE A 339 -15.76 30.11 -5.81
C PHE A 339 -16.93 29.44 -6.53
N GLU A 340 -16.92 29.55 -7.86
CA GLU A 340 -17.69 28.65 -8.71
C GLU A 340 -16.97 27.30 -8.76
N ARG A 341 -17.68 26.18 -8.50
CA ARG A 341 -17.05 24.87 -8.42
C ARG A 341 -17.94 23.73 -8.86
N GLU A 342 -17.27 22.69 -9.34
CA GLU A 342 -17.83 21.36 -9.57
C GLU A 342 -17.28 20.39 -8.51
N VAL A 343 -18.06 19.38 -8.11
CA VAL A 343 -17.62 18.35 -7.18
C VAL A 343 -17.86 16.98 -7.80
N ILE A 344 -16.79 16.22 -7.99
CA ILE A 344 -16.85 14.81 -8.36
C ILE A 344 -16.54 13.98 -7.13
N ARG A 345 -17.47 13.08 -6.80
CA ARG A 345 -17.23 12.05 -5.79
C ARG A 345 -16.75 10.80 -6.49
N VAL A 346 -15.54 10.38 -6.13
CA VAL A 346 -14.99 9.08 -6.53
C VAL A 346 -15.10 8.17 -5.31
N GLU A 347 -15.86 7.08 -5.46
CA GLU A 347 -15.90 6.05 -4.43
C GLU A 347 -14.64 5.19 -4.55
N ASP A 348 -14.03 4.89 -3.41
CA ASP A 348 -12.95 3.92 -3.38
C ASP A 348 -13.53 2.54 -3.77
N PRO A 349 -13.04 1.88 -4.84
CA PRO A 349 -13.53 0.57 -5.25
C PRO A 349 -13.35 -0.48 -4.14
N VAL A 350 -12.38 -0.27 -3.24
CA VAL A 350 -12.21 -1.08 -2.05
C VAL A 350 -12.64 -0.24 -0.86
N LYS A 351 -13.89 -0.40 -0.45
CA LYS A 351 -14.37 0.21 0.79
C LYS A 351 -13.58 -0.39 1.94
N SER A 352 -12.49 0.28 2.35
CA SER A 352 -11.66 -0.03 3.52
C SER A 352 -12.51 0.13 4.78
N THR A 353 -13.39 -0.83 5.01
CA THR A 353 -14.08 -0.97 6.28
C THR A 353 -13.01 -1.46 7.24
N PHE A 354 -12.49 -0.55 8.05
CA PHE A 354 -11.80 -0.94 9.27
C PHE A 354 -12.83 -1.66 10.13
N ASN A 355 -12.98 -2.97 9.92
CA ASN A 355 -13.53 -3.88 10.89
C ASN A 355 -12.53 -3.88 12.04
N THR A 356 -12.47 -2.81 12.83
CA THR A 356 -11.93 -2.88 14.18
C THR A 356 -12.98 -3.69 14.92
N PRO A 357 -12.74 -4.97 15.22
CA PRO A 357 -13.71 -5.75 15.94
C PRO A 357 -13.51 -5.35 17.41
N VAL A 358 -14.01 -4.17 17.77
CA VAL A 358 -14.02 -3.65 19.14
C VAL A 358 -14.57 -4.74 20.06
N LEU A 359 -15.62 -5.43 19.61
CA LEU A 359 -16.21 -6.57 20.33
C LEU A 359 -15.23 -7.73 20.55
N LYS A 360 -14.34 -8.07 19.60
CA LYS A 360 -13.38 -9.18 19.74
C LYS A 360 -12.31 -8.88 20.79
N TYR A 361 -11.88 -7.62 20.88
CA TYR A 361 -10.89 -7.19 21.88
C TYR A 361 -11.50 -7.04 23.27
N TYR A 362 -12.76 -6.59 23.37
CA TYR A 362 -13.42 -6.33 24.64
C TYR A 362 -14.27 -7.50 25.18
N TRP A 363 -14.47 -8.57 24.41
CA TRP A 363 -15.23 -9.76 24.84
C TRP A 363 -14.75 -10.39 26.16
N PRO A 364 -13.44 -10.47 26.46
CA PRO A 364 -12.97 -10.95 27.76
C PRO A 364 -13.48 -10.09 28.94
N PHE A 365 -13.59 -8.77 28.76
CA PHE A 365 -14.11 -7.86 29.78
C PHE A 365 -15.63 -8.00 29.93
N ALA A 366 -16.37 -8.18 28.83
CA ALA A 366 -17.80 -8.45 28.87
C ALA A 366 -18.10 -9.78 29.60
N THR A 367 -17.30 -10.82 29.34
CA THR A 367 -17.39 -12.12 30.02
C THR A 367 -17.06 -11.98 31.51
N GLY A 368 -15.98 -11.27 31.85
CA GLY A 368 -15.61 -10.98 33.24
C GLY A 368 -16.68 -10.20 34.00
N ALA A 369 -17.30 -9.20 33.36
CA ALA A 369 -18.39 -8.42 33.95
C ALA A 369 -19.64 -9.29 34.20
N ALA A 370 -20.00 -10.17 33.26
CA ALA A 370 -21.14 -11.07 33.42
C ALA A 370 -20.92 -12.09 34.57
N ILE A 371 -19.72 -12.66 34.67
CA ILE A 371 -19.36 -13.57 35.78
C ILE A 371 -19.41 -12.83 37.11
N THR A 372 -18.81 -11.63 37.19
CA THR A 372 -18.79 -10.81 38.40
C THR A 372 -20.21 -10.43 38.83
N TYR A 373 -21.04 -10.00 37.88
CA TYR A 373 -22.45 -9.69 38.15
C TYR A 373 -23.21 -10.92 38.67
N GLY A 374 -23.01 -12.10 38.07
CA GLY A 374 -23.62 -13.34 38.53
C GLY A 374 -23.18 -13.75 39.93
N LEU A 375 -21.89 -13.56 40.28
CA LEU A 375 -21.36 -13.82 41.62
C LEU A 375 -21.92 -12.83 42.65
N ILE A 376 -21.95 -11.53 42.34
CA ILE A 376 -22.52 -10.50 43.22
C ILE A 376 -24.02 -10.75 43.41
N TRP A 377 -24.75 -11.11 42.36
CA TRP A 377 -26.18 -11.41 42.44
C TRP A 377 -26.45 -12.63 43.34
N LYS A 378 -25.67 -13.71 43.19
CA LYS A 378 -25.77 -14.88 44.07
C LYS A 378 -25.38 -14.56 45.51
N ALA A 379 -24.31 -13.79 45.72
CA ALA A 379 -23.88 -13.36 47.05
C ALA A 379 -24.93 -12.46 47.71
N ALA A 380 -25.51 -11.51 46.98
CA ALA A 380 -26.58 -10.65 47.47
C ALA A 380 -27.83 -11.45 47.84
N GLY A 381 -28.24 -12.43 47.02
CA GLY A 381 -29.33 -13.34 47.36
C GLY A 381 -29.05 -14.16 48.62
N ALA A 382 -27.86 -14.76 48.72
CA ALA A 382 -27.46 -15.52 49.90
C ALA A 382 -27.38 -14.66 51.16
N MET A 383 -26.92 -13.41 51.05
CA MET A 383 -26.88 -12.45 52.15
C MET A 383 -28.28 -12.03 52.60
N GLN A 384 -29.21 -11.83 51.66
CA GLN A 384 -30.61 -11.51 51.97
C GLN A 384 -31.28 -12.64 52.77
N ASP A 385 -30.96 -13.90 52.44
CA ASP A 385 -31.51 -15.08 53.11
C ASP A 385 -30.80 -15.48 54.43
N THR A 386 -29.84 -14.68 54.92
CA THR A 386 -29.21 -14.92 56.23
C THR A 386 -30.13 -14.55 57.39
N ASP A 387 -29.96 -15.19 58.55
CA ASP A 387 -30.79 -14.97 59.74
C ASP A 387 -30.86 -13.50 60.19
N GLU A 388 -29.85 -12.68 59.86
CA GLU A 388 -29.82 -11.24 60.14
C GLU A 388 -30.77 -10.43 59.24
N PHE A 389 -30.90 -10.78 57.96
CA PHE A 389 -31.64 -9.99 56.95
C PHE A 389 -32.93 -10.64 56.46
N ILE A 390 -33.09 -11.95 56.70
CA ILE A 390 -34.24 -12.74 56.24
C ILE A 390 -35.55 -12.08 56.73
N ASN A 391 -35.60 -11.62 57.98
CA ASN A 391 -36.78 -11.00 58.59
C ASN A 391 -36.90 -9.47 58.38
N ASP A 392 -36.04 -8.82 57.59
CA ASP A 392 -36.20 -7.38 57.27
C ASP A 392 -37.51 -7.17 56.48
N PRO A 393 -38.41 -6.25 56.90
CA PRO A 393 -39.67 -5.98 56.21
C PRO A 393 -39.53 -5.62 54.73
N ARG A 394 -38.35 -5.14 54.29
CA ARG A 394 -38.03 -4.82 52.89
C ARG A 394 -37.57 -6.03 52.08
N HIS A 395 -37.48 -7.21 52.69
CA HIS A 395 -37.05 -8.43 52.02
C HIS A 395 -38.05 -8.83 50.92
N PRO A 396 -37.60 -9.16 49.69
CA PRO A 396 -38.48 -9.44 48.54
C PRO A 396 -39.55 -10.52 48.80
N ARG A 397 -39.28 -11.47 49.69
CA ARG A 397 -40.24 -12.53 50.09
C ARG A 397 -41.54 -12.00 50.72
N PHE A 398 -41.51 -10.85 51.40
CA PHE A 398 -42.72 -10.27 51.99
C PHE A 398 -43.65 -9.69 50.92
N ALA A 399 -43.09 -9.18 49.81
CA ALA A 399 -43.88 -8.78 48.64
C ALA A 399 -44.60 -9.98 47.99
N ASN A 400 -44.07 -11.20 48.16
CA ASN A 400 -44.68 -12.46 47.70
C ASN A 400 -45.49 -13.18 48.81
N GLY A 401 -45.83 -12.50 49.90
CA GLY A 401 -46.68 -13.05 50.98
C GLY A 401 -45.96 -13.97 51.98
N GLY A 402 -44.62 -13.94 52.02
CA GLY A 402 -43.83 -14.64 53.03
C GLY A 402 -44.16 -14.20 54.46
N LYS A 403 -44.11 -15.15 55.41
CA LYS A 403 -44.36 -14.88 56.83
C LYS A 403 -43.03 -14.73 57.59
N PHE A 404 -43.08 -14.04 58.72
CA PHE A 404 -41.94 -13.90 59.64
C PHE A 404 -41.46 -15.28 60.10
N ILE A 405 -40.14 -15.50 60.12
CA ILE A 405 -39.54 -16.77 60.54
C ILE A 405 -38.99 -16.60 61.97
N ASP A 406 -39.40 -17.46 62.88
CA ASP A 406 -38.90 -17.52 64.26
C ASP A 406 -37.53 -18.23 64.28
N LEU A 407 -36.45 -17.46 64.48
CA LEU A 407 -35.07 -17.93 64.33
C LEU A 407 -34.58 -18.74 65.54
N GLU A 408 -35.28 -18.69 66.69
CA GLU A 408 -34.92 -19.45 67.89
C GLU A 408 -35.46 -20.90 67.89
N LYS A 409 -36.24 -21.27 66.87
CA LYS A 409 -36.81 -22.62 66.69
C LYS A 409 -36.21 -23.41 65.52
N LYS A 410 -35.11 -22.93 64.94
CA LYS A 410 -34.51 -23.47 63.72
C LYS A 410 -33.59 -24.66 63.99
#